data_AF-A0A392R9Q3-F1
#
_entry.id   AF-A0A392R9Q3-F1
#
_cell.length_a   1.000
_cell.length_b   1.000
_cell.length_c   1.000
_cell.angle_alpha   90.00
_cell.angle_beta   90.00
_cell.angle_gamma   90.00
#
_symmetry.space_group_name_H-M   'P 1'
#
loop_
_entity.id
_entity.type
_entity.pdbx_description
1 polymer ?
#
loop_
_entity_poly.entity_id
_entity_poly.type
_entity_poly.pdbx_seq_one_letter_code
_entity_poly.pdbx_strand_id
1 'polypeptide(L)'
;MNKDYGIIPGEDHYICMVSILGRAGLIKEAKELILRMPFQPGARVWQTLLSACQVHGDVEIGKLAAEHAIKHDKNDPSSYVLLSNMLAESSNWDGVASLRELMEIRNVKKIPGSSWIDVE
;
A
#
# COMPACT_ATOMS: atom_id res chain seq x y z
N MET A 1 -13.80 -20.67 -3.99
CA MET A 1 -12.43 -21.24 -3.75
C MET A 1 -12.47 -22.41 -2.76
N ASN A 2 -12.73 -22.21 -1.47
CA ASN A 2 -12.80 -23.34 -0.53
C ASN A 2 -14.06 -24.20 -0.76
N LYS A 3 -15.25 -23.56 -0.80
CA LYS A 3 -16.52 -24.28 -0.99
C LYS A 3 -16.59 -25.11 -2.27
N ASP A 4 -16.12 -24.56 -3.39
CA ASP A 4 -16.31 -25.18 -4.71
C ASP A 4 -15.10 -26.03 -5.15
N TYR A 5 -13.89 -25.71 -4.69
CA TYR A 5 -12.65 -26.34 -5.15
C TYR A 5 -11.77 -26.89 -4.02
N GLY A 6 -12.16 -26.75 -2.75
CA GLY A 6 -11.36 -27.19 -1.59
C GLY A 6 -10.09 -26.38 -1.35
N ILE A 7 -9.88 -25.26 -2.07
CA ILE A 7 -8.67 -24.44 -1.97
C ILE A 7 -8.87 -23.39 -0.87
N ILE A 8 -8.05 -23.49 0.18
CA ILE A 8 -8.02 -22.50 1.27
C ILE A 8 -7.26 -21.26 0.77
N PRO A 9 -7.88 -20.07 0.74
CA PRO A 9 -7.21 -18.86 0.27
C PRO A 9 -6.08 -18.45 1.21
N GLY A 10 -4.84 -18.48 0.70
CA GLY A 10 -3.67 -17.85 1.33
C GLY A 10 -3.59 -16.35 1.07
N GLU A 11 -2.59 -15.69 1.67
CA GLU A 11 -2.38 -14.24 1.58
C GLU A 11 -2.30 -13.72 0.14
N ASP A 12 -1.56 -14.41 -0.74
CA ASP A 12 -1.42 -14.00 -2.14
C ASP A 12 -2.76 -13.93 -2.89
N HIS A 13 -3.72 -14.82 -2.56
CA HIS A 13 -5.06 -14.76 -3.14
C HIS A 13 -5.81 -13.50 -2.68
N TYR A 14 -5.67 -13.12 -1.41
CA TYR A 14 -6.26 -11.88 -0.90
C TYR A 14 -5.63 -10.65 -1.52
N ILE A 15 -4.30 -10.62 -1.70
CA ILE A 15 -3.61 -9.54 -2.40
C ILE A 15 -4.17 -9.36 -3.81
N CYS A 16 -4.34 -10.46 -4.56
CA CYS A 16 -4.94 -10.43 -5.88
C CYS A 16 -6.37 -9.84 -5.85
N MET A 17 -7.20 -10.27 -4.91
CA MET A 17 -8.58 -9.79 -4.77
C MET A 17 -8.64 -8.30 -4.37
N VAL A 18 -7.80 -7.86 -3.44
CA VAL A 18 -7.66 -6.44 -3.05
C VAL A 18 -7.20 -5.62 -4.25
N SER A 19 -6.24 -6.12 -5.03
CA SER A 19 -5.78 -5.45 -6.25
C SER A 19 -6.89 -5.33 -7.31
N ILE A 20 -7.69 -6.38 -7.51
CA ILE A 20 -8.83 -6.35 -8.44
C ILE A 20 -9.88 -5.32 -8.01
N LEU A 21 -10.31 -5.35 -6.74
CA LEU A 21 -11.27 -4.39 -6.20
C LEU A 21 -10.72 -2.96 -6.25
N GLY A 22 -9.45 -2.79 -5.88
CA GLY A 22 -8.75 -1.53 -5.90
C GLY A 22 -8.70 -0.90 -7.28
N ARG A 23 -8.31 -1.66 -8.32
CA ARG A 23 -8.32 -1.19 -9.72
C ARG A 23 -9.71 -0.87 -10.26
N ALA A 24 -10.75 -1.47 -9.70
CA ALA A 24 -12.13 -1.17 -10.03
C ALA A 24 -12.68 0.08 -9.29
N GLY A 25 -11.87 0.74 -8.45
CA GLY A 25 -12.30 1.87 -7.62
C GLY A 25 -13.14 1.46 -6.40
N LEU A 26 -13.26 0.16 -6.12
CA LEU A 26 -14.02 -0.40 -5.00
C LEU A 26 -13.17 -0.43 -3.73
N ILE A 27 -12.69 0.75 -3.31
CA ILE A 27 -11.71 0.90 -2.21
C ILE A 27 -12.29 0.42 -0.87
N LYS A 28 -13.57 0.71 -0.60
CA LYS A 28 -14.23 0.32 0.66
C LYS A 28 -14.38 -1.20 0.75
N GLU A 29 -14.75 -1.83 -0.35
CA GLU A 29 -14.87 -3.28 -0.48
C GLU A 29 -13.50 -3.95 -0.37
N ALA A 30 -12.46 -3.35 -0.95
CA ALA A 30 -11.09 -3.82 -0.81
C ALA A 30 -10.64 -3.78 0.67
N LYS A 31 -10.91 -2.68 1.39
CA LYS A 31 -10.65 -2.58 2.84
C LYS A 31 -11.44 -3.62 3.64
N GLU A 32 -12.73 -3.77 3.36
CA GLU A 32 -13.59 -4.72 4.06
C GLU A 32 -13.11 -6.17 3.85
N LEU A 33 -12.64 -6.50 2.65
CA LEU A 33 -12.05 -7.80 2.37
C LEU A 33 -10.82 -8.07 3.23
N ILE A 34 -9.95 -7.07 3.42
CA ILE A 34 -8.77 -7.17 4.29
C ILE A 34 -9.18 -7.42 5.74
N LEU A 35 -10.17 -6.68 6.23
CA LEU A 35 -10.67 -6.84 7.61
C LEU A 35 -11.34 -8.20 7.87
N ARG A 36 -11.84 -8.86 6.82
CA ARG A 36 -12.43 -10.20 6.88
C ARG A 36 -11.42 -11.33 6.66
N MET A 37 -10.14 -11.03 6.50
CA MET A 37 -9.12 -12.07 6.36
C MET A 37 -9.09 -12.96 7.62
N PRO A 38 -9.01 -14.29 7.46
CA PRO A 38 -9.01 -15.22 8.59
C PRO A 38 -7.65 -15.26 9.33
N PHE A 39 -6.71 -14.39 8.96
CA PHE A 39 -5.38 -14.25 9.54
C PHE A 39 -4.93 -12.79 9.45
N GLN A 40 -3.88 -12.46 10.19
CA GLN A 40 -3.31 -11.11 10.23
C GLN A 40 -2.84 -10.69 8.82
N PRO A 41 -3.34 -9.58 8.25
CA PRO A 41 -2.90 -9.12 6.94
C PRO A 41 -1.46 -8.60 7.00
N GLY A 42 -0.61 -9.06 6.08
CA GLY A 42 0.78 -8.63 5.96
C GLY A 42 0.93 -7.26 5.30
N ALA A 43 2.17 -6.75 5.30
CA ALA A 43 2.51 -5.44 4.74
C ALA A 43 2.04 -5.29 3.28
N ARG A 44 2.21 -6.33 2.46
CA ARG A 44 1.91 -6.29 1.03
C ARG A 44 0.42 -6.13 0.73
N VAL A 45 -0.45 -6.68 1.59
CA VAL A 45 -1.91 -6.49 1.49
C VAL A 45 -2.26 -5.01 1.67
N TRP A 46 -1.72 -4.37 2.71
CA TRP A 46 -1.93 -2.96 2.99
C TRP A 46 -1.30 -2.04 1.94
N GLN A 47 -0.09 -2.35 1.46
CA GLN A 47 0.54 -1.62 0.35
C GLN A 47 -0.29 -1.68 -0.94
N THR A 48 -0.94 -2.82 -1.20
CA THR A 48 -1.82 -2.98 -2.38
C THR A 48 -3.05 -2.07 -2.25
N LEU A 49 -3.67 -2.01 -1.07
CA LEU A 49 -4.77 -1.08 -0.81
C LEU A 49 -4.31 0.38 -0.90
N LEU A 50 -3.16 0.72 -0.32
CA LEU A 50 -2.58 2.06 -0.36
C LEU A 50 -2.35 2.52 -1.80
N SER A 51 -1.80 1.66 -2.64
CA SER A 51 -1.57 1.95 -4.06
C SER A 51 -2.89 2.23 -4.79
N ALA A 52 -3.94 1.46 -4.51
CA ALA A 52 -5.27 1.71 -5.08
C ALA A 52 -5.87 3.03 -4.58
N CYS A 53 -5.71 3.34 -3.28
CA CYS A 53 -6.15 4.61 -2.71
C CYS A 53 -5.46 5.80 -3.36
N GLN A 54 -4.17 5.69 -3.70
CA GLN A 54 -3.43 6.76 -4.39
C GLN A 54 -4.04 7.02 -5.77
N VAL A 55 -4.25 5.96 -6.55
CA VAL A 55 -4.83 6.08 -7.90
C VAL A 55 -6.23 6.70 -7.88
N HIS A 56 -7.04 6.38 -6.87
CA HIS A 56 -8.42 6.84 -6.77
C HIS A 56 -8.63 8.06 -5.87
N GLY A 57 -7.56 8.60 -5.26
CA GLY A 57 -7.62 9.79 -4.41
C GLY A 57 -8.30 9.61 -3.05
N ASP A 58 -8.44 8.37 -2.54
CA ASP A 58 -9.03 8.11 -1.21
C ASP A 58 -7.99 8.31 -0.10
N VAL A 59 -7.82 9.56 0.33
CA VAL A 59 -6.79 9.94 1.31
C VAL A 59 -7.03 9.34 2.69
N GLU A 60 -8.28 9.18 3.12
CA GLU A 60 -8.59 8.62 4.44
C GLU A 60 -8.22 7.15 4.54
N ILE A 61 -8.67 6.32 3.58
CA ILE A 61 -8.32 4.89 3.59
C ILE A 61 -6.85 4.71 3.26
N GLY A 62 -6.28 5.57 2.40
CA GLY A 62 -4.85 5.59 2.10
C GLY A 62 -3.97 5.79 3.34
N LYS A 63 -4.27 6.78 4.18
CA LYS A 63 -3.54 7.00 5.45
C LYS A 63 -3.57 5.77 6.35
N LEU A 64 -4.75 5.18 6.53
CA LEU A 64 -4.91 3.96 7.32
C LEU A 64 -4.08 2.80 6.75
N ALA A 65 -4.13 2.60 5.44
CA ALA A 65 -3.36 1.55 4.77
C ALA A 65 -1.84 1.77 4.94
N ALA A 66 -1.37 3.01 4.82
CA ALA A 66 0.02 3.35 5.04
C ALA A 66 0.46 3.14 6.49
N GLU A 67 -0.34 3.52 7.48
CA GLU A 67 -0.05 3.29 8.90
C GLU A 67 0.14 1.80 9.19
N HIS A 68 -0.76 0.96 8.68
CA HIS A 68 -0.65 -0.49 8.82
C HIS A 68 0.59 -1.06 8.11
N ALA A 69 0.87 -0.63 6.87
CA ALA A 69 2.04 -1.06 6.11
C ALA A 69 3.36 -0.68 6.80
N ILE A 70 3.49 0.59 7.21
CA ILE A 70 4.68 1.12 7.91
C ILE A 70 4.86 0.46 9.28
N LYS A 71 3.76 0.16 9.99
CA LYS A 71 3.85 -0.57 11.27
C LYS A 71 4.39 -1.98 11.05
N HIS A 72 4.06 -2.60 9.92
CA HIS A 72 4.45 -3.96 9.58
C HIS A 72 5.90 -4.04 9.07
N ASP A 73 6.33 -3.10 8.23
CA ASP A 73 7.71 -2.93 7.81
C ASP A 73 8.09 -1.44 7.85
N LYS A 74 8.81 -1.07 8.91
CA LYS A 74 9.25 0.33 9.12
C LYS A 74 10.37 0.74 8.19
N ASN A 75 11.09 -0.22 7.61
CA ASN A 75 12.29 0.01 6.82
C ASN A 75 12.01 0.02 5.32
N ASP A 76 10.85 -0.49 4.90
CA ASP A 76 10.38 -0.39 3.52
C ASP A 76 10.11 1.08 3.14
N PRO A 77 10.86 1.67 2.20
CA PRO A 77 10.62 3.04 1.76
C PRO A 77 9.35 3.18 0.91
N SER A 78 8.84 2.10 0.30
CA SER A 78 7.73 2.20 -0.65
C SER A 78 6.44 2.70 0.00
N SER A 79 6.14 2.24 1.21
CA SER A 79 4.96 2.68 1.97
C SER A 79 4.98 4.17 2.31
N TYR A 80 6.15 4.71 2.68
CA TYR A 80 6.32 6.14 2.94
C TYR A 80 6.21 6.96 1.65
N VAL A 81 6.83 6.50 0.57
CA VAL A 81 6.78 7.21 -0.72
C VAL A 81 5.36 7.28 -1.26
N LEU A 82 4.59 6.18 -1.21
CA LEU A 82 3.20 6.16 -1.64
C LEU A 82 2.33 7.13 -0.82
N LEU A 83 2.48 7.12 0.51
CA LEU A 83 1.77 8.08 1.36
C LEU A 83 2.19 9.53 1.08
N SER A 84 3.49 9.78 0.87
CA SER A 84 4.01 11.12 0.54
C SER A 84 3.39 11.66 -0.75
N ASN A 85 3.30 10.83 -1.79
CA ASN A 85 2.71 11.24 -3.06
C ASN A 85 1.22 11.59 -2.91
N MET A 86 0.46 10.75 -2.20
CA MET A 86 -0.95 11.00 -1.94
C MET A 86 -1.20 12.29 -1.13
N LEU A 87 -0.34 12.58 -0.15
CA LEU A 87 -0.40 13.84 0.61
C LEU A 87 -0.07 15.04 -0.29
N ALA A 88 0.91 14.92 -1.20
CA ALA A 88 1.24 15.97 -2.15
C ALA A 88 0.09 16.23 -3.14
N GLU A 89 -0.55 15.18 -3.66
CA GLU A 89 -1.71 15.27 -4.56
C GLU A 89 -2.90 15.96 -3.89
N SER A 90 -3.05 15.82 -2.57
CA SER A 90 -4.05 16.52 -1.76
C SER A 90 -3.59 17.88 -1.22
N SER A 91 -2.48 18.42 -1.72
CA SER A 91 -1.87 19.70 -1.28
C SER A 91 -1.52 19.78 0.21
N ASN A 92 -1.37 18.63 0.88
CA ASN A 92 -0.98 18.55 2.28
C ASN A 92 0.55 18.54 2.43
N TRP A 93 1.17 19.70 2.18
CA TRP A 93 2.62 19.86 2.23
C TRP A 93 3.20 19.68 3.63
N ASP A 94 2.46 20.05 4.67
CA ASP A 94 2.87 19.83 6.07
C ASP A 94 2.99 18.34 6.38
N GLY A 95 2.04 17.53 5.91
CA GLY A 95 2.10 16.08 5.99
C GLY A 95 3.27 15.48 5.22
N VAL A 96 3.56 16.00 4.03
CA VAL A 96 4.74 15.58 3.24
C VAL A 96 6.04 15.89 4.00
N ALA A 97 6.17 17.08 4.58
CA ALA A 97 7.34 17.48 5.36
C ALA A 97 7.52 16.57 6.59
N SER A 98 6.44 16.35 7.34
CA SER A 98 6.44 15.49 8.53
C SER A 98 6.83 14.05 8.20
N LEU A 99 6.35 13.53 7.06
CA LEU A 99 6.69 12.18 6.63
C LEU A 99 8.14 12.05 6.18
N ARG A 100 8.72 13.08 5.56
CA ARG A 100 10.14 13.11 5.20
C ARG A 100 11.03 13.16 6.44
N GLU A 101 10.70 13.99 7.41
CA GLU A 101 11.40 14.01 8.71
C GLU A 101 11.35 12.63 9.39
N LEU A 102 10.19 11.97 9.36
CA LEU A 102 10.05 10.61 9.89
C LEU A 102 10.96 9.60 9.17
N MET A 103 11.07 9.69 7.84
CA MET A 103 11.98 8.85 7.06
C MET A 103 13.45 9.11 7.44
N GLU A 104 13.83 10.36 7.64
CA GLU A 104 15.19 10.74 8.08
C GLU A 104 15.52 10.19 9.47
N ILE A 105 14.62 10.38 10.45
CA ILE A 105 14.78 9.84 11.81
C ILE A 105 14.93 8.31 11.79
N ARG A 106 14.21 7.63 10.90
CA ARG A 106 14.25 6.17 10.76
C ARG A 106 15.36 5.68 9.82
N ASN A 107 16.15 6.58 9.24
CA ASN A 107 17.16 6.28 8.22
C ASN A 107 16.61 5.46 7.04
N VAL A 108 15.36 5.72 6.65
CA VAL A 108 14.70 5.10 5.50
C VAL A 108 14.97 5.95 4.27
N LYS A 109 15.60 5.35 3.26
CA LYS A 109 15.96 6.07 2.02
C LYS A 109 15.19 5.47 0.85
N LYS A 110 14.56 6.35 0.06
CA LYS A 110 14.06 5.97 -1.26
C LYS A 110 15.25 5.60 -2.14
N ILE A 111 15.23 4.40 -2.71
CA ILE A 111 16.21 3.98 -3.71
C ILE A 111 15.80 4.60 -5.05
N PRO A 112 16.64 5.42 -5.70
CA PRO A 112 16.37 5.93 -7.04
C PRO A 112 16.21 4.77 -8.03
N GLY A 113 15.25 4.89 -8.96
CA GLY A 113 15.17 3.96 -10.09
C GLY A 113 16.40 4.09 -10.98
N SER A 114 16.91 2.98 -11.49
CA SER A 114 17.97 2.95 -12.50
C SER A 114 17.51 2.10 -13.68
N SER A 115 17.85 2.53 -14.89
CA SER A 115 17.70 1.75 -16.11
C SER A 115 19.06 1.66 -16.81
N TRP A 116 19.32 0.51 -17.42
CA TRP A 116 20.52 0.27 -18.22
C TRP A 116 20.10 0.10 -19.66
N ILE A 117 20.92 0.62 -20.58
CA ILE A 117 20.81 0.32 -22.00
C ILE A 117 22.05 -0.47 -22.39
N ASP A 118 21.83 -1.57 -23.11
CA ASP A 118 22.92 -2.30 -23.74
C ASP A 118 23.21 -1.63 -25.08
N VAL A 119 24.47 -1.29 -25.32
CA VAL A 119 24.90 -0.63 -26.56
C VAL A 119 25.87 -1.59 -27.24
N GLU A 120 25.41 -2.22 -28.33
CA GLU A 120 26.29 -2.96 -29.26
C GLU A 120 27.16 -2.01 -30.09
#